data_AF-A0A563W354-F1
#
_entry.id   AF-A0A563W354-F1
#
_cell.length_a   1.000
_cell.length_b   1.000
_cell.length_c   1.000
_cell.angle_alpha   90.00
_cell.angle_beta   90.00
_cell.angle_gamma   90.00
#
_symmetry.space_group_name_H-M   'P 1'
#
loop_
_entity.id
_entity.type
_entity.pdbx_description
1 polymer ?
#
loop_
_entity_poly.entity_id
_entity_poly.type
_entity_poly.pdbx_seq_one_letter_code
_entity_poly.pdbx_strand_id
1 'polypeptide(L)'
;MWDMNVIAMRVSDAKLHPNADALRVYTMEAPNHNAVQIVANLENIYQEGDIVAVALSGSVLKDGTKIKPCKLRGITSHGMALGVVDVNLGSDLSEVYCQQELVNTGEKLAFQKWTSIELLHNVRSNLAILGDAVKITYRAKIKLHGTNAGVQITTEGKVAAQKKSQIITSLSDNAGFVAWVESNVEYFSALKTTENITIFGEWCGNNIQKGVAISQLSKKIFAVFAVQLGDDIITPKKLEIRPEYITQMLPKHENIYVLSFYGEPITLNFGNKEQLKAAAETINNMVEAVEKSDPWVKATFGIEGVGEGLVMYPDTDRIVERANYTEYMFKAKGIEHQVVKAKKAVSIAPEKANNITEFVQLFVTEARLQQAVTEACDGQYDIKRIGNFMKWFALDVRKESVAELETAGLTWKEVNKPLMNDAREWYKTKVATF
;
A
#
# COMPACT_ATOMS: atom_id res chain seq x y z
N MET A 1 12.60 18.08 22.90
CA MET A 1 12.45 17.17 24.05
C MET A 1 11.78 15.94 23.49
N TRP A 2 12.42 14.78 23.62
CA TRP A 2 11.85 13.51 23.20
C TRP A 2 10.69 13.21 24.17
N ASP A 3 9.52 12.81 23.67
CA ASP A 3 8.48 12.25 24.54
C ASP A 3 9.06 10.95 25.11
N MET A 4 9.49 10.99 26.37
CA MET A 4 10.06 9.82 27.05
C MET A 4 8.94 8.80 27.28
N ASN A 5 9.08 7.61 26.70
CA ASN A 5 8.06 6.57 26.73
C ASN A 5 8.30 5.59 27.88
N VAL A 6 9.55 5.22 28.17
CA VAL A 6 9.93 4.38 29.31
C VAL A 6 10.95 5.09 30.17
N ILE A 7 10.67 5.23 31.47
CA ILE A 7 11.49 5.99 32.41
C ILE A 7 11.83 5.16 33.65
N ALA A 8 13.04 5.32 34.17
CA ALA A 8 13.41 4.79 35.48
C ALA A 8 12.73 5.59 36.60
N MET A 9 11.79 4.98 37.32
CA MET A 9 11.05 5.61 38.43
C MET A 9 11.26 4.85 39.74
N ARG A 10 11.22 5.56 40.86
CA ARG A 10 11.33 4.99 42.20
C ARG A 10 9.95 4.66 42.74
N VAL A 11 9.80 3.51 43.38
CA VAL A 11 8.60 3.17 44.15
C VAL A 11 8.55 4.04 45.40
N SER A 12 7.58 4.94 45.51
CA SER A 12 7.38 5.80 46.70
C SER A 12 6.35 5.24 47.69
N ASP A 13 5.44 4.38 47.24
CA ASP A 13 4.43 3.71 48.07
C ASP A 13 4.00 2.39 47.43
N ALA A 14 3.82 1.34 48.23
CA ALA A 14 3.38 0.03 47.76
C ALA A 14 2.29 -0.57 48.66
N LYS A 15 1.06 -0.70 48.15
CA LYS A 15 -0.11 -1.17 48.90
C LYS A 15 -0.77 -2.39 48.25
N LEU A 16 -1.42 -3.21 49.07
CA LEU A 16 -2.31 -4.27 48.57
C LEU A 16 -3.50 -3.66 47.84
N HIS A 17 -3.92 -4.27 46.74
CA HIS A 17 -5.08 -3.80 45.99
C HIS A 17 -6.37 -4.07 46.80
N PRO A 18 -7.24 -3.06 47.03
CA PRO A 18 -8.36 -3.16 47.95
C PRO A 18 -9.43 -4.18 47.52
N ASN A 19 -9.49 -4.49 46.21
CA ASN A 19 -10.50 -5.37 45.62
C ASN A 19 -9.92 -6.64 44.97
N ALA A 20 -8.65 -6.98 45.21
CA ALA A 20 -8.02 -8.16 44.61
C ALA A 20 -6.75 -8.62 45.34
N ASP A 21 -6.74 -9.86 45.84
CA ASP A 21 -5.61 -10.40 46.61
C ASP A 21 -4.34 -10.62 45.78
N ALA A 22 -4.48 -10.79 44.45
CA ALA A 22 -3.37 -11.06 43.54
C ALA A 22 -2.74 -9.80 42.90
N LEU A 23 -3.15 -8.60 43.33
CA LEU A 23 -2.68 -7.34 42.76
C LEU A 23 -2.15 -6.39 43.85
N ARG A 24 -1.23 -5.52 43.46
CA ARG A 24 -0.74 -4.40 44.28
C ARG A 24 -0.88 -3.08 43.52
N VAL A 25 -1.00 -2.00 44.27
CA VAL A 25 -1.03 -0.63 43.77
C VAL A 25 0.26 0.05 44.20
N TYR A 26 0.97 0.60 43.23
CA TYR A 26 2.25 1.27 43.43
C TYR A 26 2.14 2.73 43.03
N THR A 27 2.79 3.61 43.79
CA THR A 27 3.05 4.99 43.38
C THR A 27 4.51 5.08 42.94
N MET A 28 4.74 5.54 41.72
CA MET A 28 6.07 5.66 41.10
C MET A 28 6.42 7.13 40.88
N GLU A 29 7.65 7.52 41.23
CA GLU A 29 8.11 8.91 41.15
C GLU A 29 9.46 9.04 40.42
N ALA A 30 9.63 10.12 39.67
CA ALA A 30 10.90 10.51 39.08
C ALA A 30 11.02 12.06 39.06
N PRO A 31 12.24 12.62 39.09
CA PRO A 31 12.45 14.06 39.00
C PRO A 31 11.82 14.64 37.73
N ASN A 32 11.14 15.78 37.84
CA ASN A 32 10.47 16.47 36.72
C ASN A 32 9.33 15.68 36.04
N HIS A 33 8.82 14.62 36.67
CA HIS A 33 7.64 13.87 36.21
C HIS A 33 6.58 13.81 37.31
N ASN A 34 5.29 13.81 36.90
CA ASN A 34 4.21 13.57 37.84
C ASN A 34 4.27 12.13 38.36
N ALA A 35 3.89 11.92 39.62
CA ALA A 35 3.77 10.58 40.18
C ALA A 35 2.75 9.75 39.39
N VAL A 36 3.05 8.47 39.17
CA VAL A 36 2.23 7.56 38.36
C VAL A 36 1.76 6.39 39.20
N GLN A 37 0.46 6.11 39.16
CA GLN A 37 -0.12 4.93 39.78
C GLN A 37 -0.04 3.72 38.83
N ILE A 38 0.59 2.64 39.29
CA ILE A 38 0.75 1.39 38.56
C ILE A 38 0.08 0.25 39.33
N VAL A 39 -0.71 -0.57 38.65
CA VAL A 39 -1.25 -1.82 39.22
C VAL A 39 -0.48 -2.98 38.60
N ALA A 40 0.15 -3.81 39.42
CA ALA A 40 0.91 -4.99 38.98
C ALA A 40 0.50 -6.25 39.76
N ASN A 41 0.79 -7.41 39.15
CA ASN A 41 0.51 -8.71 39.75
C ASN A 41 1.58 -9.10 40.79
N LEU A 42 1.33 -10.16 41.56
CA LEU A 42 2.25 -10.65 42.58
C LEU A 42 3.46 -11.43 42.05
N GLU A 43 3.58 -11.63 40.74
CA GLU A 43 4.75 -12.31 40.15
C GLU A 43 5.98 -11.41 40.21
N ASN A 44 5.78 -10.09 40.10
CA ASN A 44 6.83 -9.08 40.24
C ASN A 44 6.47 -8.13 41.38
N ILE A 45 7.01 -8.40 42.57
CA ILE A 45 6.77 -7.58 43.77
C ILE A 45 7.90 -6.56 43.90
N TYR A 46 7.56 -5.29 43.76
CA TYR A 46 8.47 -4.17 44.01
C TYR A 46 8.36 -3.69 45.46
N GLN A 47 9.48 -3.22 46.03
CA GLN A 47 9.57 -2.63 47.37
C GLN A 47 9.73 -1.12 47.29
N GLU A 48 9.30 -0.41 48.33
CA GLU A 48 9.56 1.03 48.46
C GLU A 48 11.06 1.31 48.38
N GLY A 49 11.45 2.24 47.51
CA GLY A 49 12.85 2.55 47.21
C GLY A 49 13.41 1.88 45.95
N ASP A 50 12.80 0.82 45.43
CA ASP A 50 13.25 0.18 44.18
C ASP A 50 13.19 1.15 43.00
N ILE A 51 14.18 1.07 42.12
CA ILE A 51 14.18 1.77 40.83
C ILE A 51 13.69 0.81 39.76
N VAL A 52 12.58 1.17 39.11
CA VAL A 52 11.82 0.31 38.20
C VAL A 52 11.70 1.00 36.85
N ALA A 53 11.87 0.25 35.77
CA ALA A 53 11.54 0.73 34.44
C ALA A 53 10.01 0.79 34.30
N VAL A 54 9.46 1.99 34.11
CA VAL A 54 8.03 2.22 33.99
C VAL A 54 7.72 2.71 32.58
N ALA A 55 6.94 1.90 31.85
CA ALA A 55 6.37 2.30 30.57
C ALA A 55 5.13 3.16 30.80
N LEU A 56 5.17 4.40 30.31
CA LEU A 56 4.08 5.34 30.44
C LEU A 56 3.00 5.08 29.38
N SER A 57 1.79 5.53 29.66
CA SER A 57 0.69 5.50 28.70
C SER A 57 1.07 6.20 27.40
N GLY A 58 0.90 5.52 26.26
CA GLY A 58 1.37 5.97 24.95
C GLY A 58 2.50 5.13 24.38
N SER A 59 3.27 4.45 25.24
CA SER A 59 4.41 3.62 24.84
C SER A 59 4.00 2.40 24.02
N VAL A 60 4.87 1.98 23.10
CA VAL A 60 4.81 0.68 22.42
C VAL A 60 6.08 -0.10 22.72
N LEU A 61 5.95 -1.22 23.42
CA LEU A 61 7.08 -2.07 23.79
C LEU A 61 7.59 -2.88 22.59
N LYS A 62 8.82 -3.40 22.66
CA LYS A 62 9.47 -4.19 21.59
C LYS A 62 8.64 -5.36 21.06
N ASP A 63 7.86 -6.00 21.92
CA ASP A 63 6.95 -7.10 21.57
C ASP A 63 5.64 -6.63 20.90
N GLY A 64 5.47 -5.33 20.68
CA GLY A 64 4.27 -4.71 20.10
C GLY A 64 3.20 -4.33 21.12
N THR A 65 3.42 -4.59 22.42
CA THR A 65 2.47 -4.25 23.48
C THR A 65 2.29 -2.73 23.60
N LYS A 66 1.06 -2.26 23.35
CA LYS A 66 0.69 -0.83 23.47
C LYS A 66 0.20 -0.50 24.87
N ILE A 67 0.86 0.42 25.55
CA ILE A 67 0.53 0.83 26.92
C ILE A 67 -0.56 1.91 26.88
N LYS A 68 -1.68 1.63 27.55
CA LYS A 68 -2.82 2.55 27.68
C LYS A 68 -3.31 2.58 29.13
N PRO A 69 -3.92 3.70 29.58
CA PRO A 69 -4.59 3.71 30.87
C PRO A 69 -5.69 2.63 30.89
N CYS A 70 -5.70 1.80 31.91
CA CYS A 70 -6.71 0.75 32.07
C CYS A 70 -7.20 0.67 33.52
N LYS A 71 -8.43 0.20 33.72
CA LYS A 71 -8.97 -0.06 35.07
C LYS A 71 -8.86 -1.55 35.38
N LEU A 72 -8.18 -1.86 36.47
CA LEU A 72 -8.07 -3.21 37.02
C LEU A 72 -8.86 -3.24 38.33
N ARG A 73 -9.98 -3.98 38.32
CA ARG A 73 -10.84 -4.17 39.51
C ARG A 73 -11.23 -2.83 40.21
N GLY A 74 -11.50 -1.81 39.41
CA GLY A 74 -11.96 -0.49 39.84
C GLY A 74 -10.86 0.56 40.04
N ILE A 75 -9.59 0.17 40.09
CA ILE A 75 -8.44 1.08 40.25
C ILE A 75 -7.76 1.28 38.89
N THR A 76 -7.44 2.53 38.54
CA THR A 76 -6.79 2.87 37.27
C THR A 76 -5.28 2.64 37.34
N SER A 77 -4.70 1.94 36.37
CA SER A 77 -3.25 1.91 36.11
C SER A 77 -2.93 2.85 34.95
N HIS A 78 -1.92 3.70 35.12
CA HIS A 78 -1.50 4.71 34.14
C HIS A 78 -0.21 4.33 33.37
N GLY A 79 0.20 3.07 33.48
CA GLY A 79 1.36 2.53 32.80
C GLY A 79 1.57 1.06 33.13
N MET A 80 2.79 0.57 32.87
CA MET A 80 3.22 -0.78 33.19
C MET A 80 4.63 -0.78 33.77
N ALA A 81 4.84 -1.51 34.87
CA ALA A 81 6.16 -1.76 35.42
C ALA A 81 6.82 -2.93 34.67
N LEU A 82 8.04 -2.73 34.17
CA LEU A 82 8.77 -3.69 33.33
C LEU A 82 9.84 -4.48 34.09
N GLY A 83 10.12 -4.10 35.34
CA GLY A 83 11.13 -4.74 36.19
C GLY A 83 12.07 -3.73 36.87
N VAL A 84 12.77 -4.21 37.90
CA VAL A 84 13.82 -3.44 38.59
C VAL A 84 15.02 -3.25 37.66
N VAL A 85 15.61 -2.07 37.70
CA VAL A 85 16.74 -1.68 36.85
C VAL A 85 17.83 -0.98 37.67
N ASP A 86 19.09 -1.17 37.28
CA ASP A 86 20.25 -0.53 37.91
C ASP A 86 20.74 0.65 37.06
N VAL A 87 19.99 1.75 37.12
CA VAL A 87 20.25 3.00 36.39
C VAL A 87 19.88 4.21 37.24
N ASN A 88 20.32 5.40 36.82
CA ASN A 88 19.96 6.63 37.52
C ASN A 88 18.45 6.91 37.43
N LEU A 89 17.88 7.45 38.51
CA LEU A 89 16.48 7.85 38.54
C LEU A 89 16.19 8.92 37.47
N GLY A 90 15.12 8.73 36.70
CA GLY A 90 14.76 9.61 35.60
C GLY A 90 15.49 9.34 34.28
N SER A 91 16.33 8.29 34.20
CA SER A 91 16.90 7.86 32.92
C SER A 91 15.82 7.43 31.93
N ASP A 92 15.96 7.87 30.67
CA ASP A 92 15.16 7.40 29.54
C ASP A 92 15.66 6.03 29.11
N LEU A 93 14.76 5.05 29.12
CA LEU A 93 15.03 3.65 28.78
C LEU A 93 14.26 3.23 27.52
N SER A 94 13.71 4.19 26.77
CA SER A 94 12.87 3.92 25.60
C SER A 94 13.63 3.10 24.54
N GLU A 95 14.92 3.33 24.29
CA GLU A 95 15.72 2.52 23.35
C GLU A 95 15.83 1.03 23.77
N VAL A 96 15.80 0.78 25.08
CA VAL A 96 15.93 -0.57 25.64
C VAL A 96 14.60 -1.31 25.56
N TYR A 97 13.47 -0.64 25.77
CA TYR A 97 12.17 -1.29 25.96
C TYR A 97 11.13 -1.00 24.89
N CYS A 98 11.22 0.12 24.16
CA CYS A 98 10.28 0.49 23.10
C CYS A 98 10.74 0.02 21.72
N GLN A 99 9.76 -0.12 20.82
CA GLN A 99 10.04 -0.12 19.39
C GLN A 99 10.60 1.24 19.01
N GLN A 100 11.61 1.28 18.14
CA GLN A 100 12.00 2.53 17.50
C GLN A 100 10.80 3.05 16.73
N GLU A 101 10.30 4.23 17.09
CA GLU A 101 9.16 4.83 16.42
C GLU A 101 9.45 5.01 14.93
N LEU A 102 8.51 4.57 14.09
CA LEU A 102 8.33 5.19 12.77
C LEU A 102 8.12 6.68 13.03
N VAL A 103 8.99 7.50 12.43
CA VAL A 103 9.07 8.96 12.54
C VAL A 103 7.75 9.62 12.97
N ASN A 104 7.73 10.13 14.19
CA ASN A 104 6.82 11.22 14.54
C ASN A 104 7.20 12.41 13.64
N THR A 105 6.25 12.87 12.83
CA THR A 105 6.40 13.65 11.57
C THR A 105 7.00 15.07 11.69
N GLY A 106 7.92 15.30 12.63
CA GLY A 106 8.67 16.55 12.79
C GLY A 106 9.70 16.79 11.68
N GLU A 107 10.21 15.73 11.05
CA GLU A 107 10.93 15.80 9.78
C GLU A 107 9.98 15.30 8.68
N LYS A 108 9.53 16.22 7.81
CA LYS A 108 8.49 15.97 6.81
C LYS A 108 8.99 15.01 5.73
N LEU A 109 8.84 13.70 5.97
CA LEU A 109 8.92 12.74 4.89
C LEU A 109 7.74 12.96 3.94
N ALA A 110 8.02 13.42 2.73
CA ALA A 110 6.98 13.67 1.74
C ALA A 110 6.41 12.35 1.22
N PHE A 111 5.09 12.25 1.14
CA PHE A 111 4.43 11.09 0.52
C PHE A 111 4.87 10.92 -0.94
N GLN A 112 5.38 9.72 -1.26
CA GLN A 112 5.85 9.40 -2.61
C GLN A 112 4.77 8.64 -3.37
N LYS A 113 3.85 9.37 -4.01
CA LYS A 113 2.75 8.76 -4.77
C LYS A 113 3.29 7.92 -5.94
N TRP A 114 2.87 6.67 -6.09
CA TRP A 114 3.11 5.91 -7.32
C TRP A 114 2.28 6.48 -8.49
N THR A 115 2.84 6.50 -9.70
CA THR A 115 2.16 7.11 -10.85
C THR A 115 0.87 6.38 -11.21
N SER A 116 -0.10 7.11 -11.77
CA SER A 116 -1.26 6.45 -12.37
C SER A 116 -0.84 5.87 -13.71
N ILE A 117 -1.03 4.57 -13.89
CA ILE A 117 -0.66 3.89 -15.14
C ILE A 117 -1.84 3.94 -16.11
N GLU A 118 -1.59 4.45 -17.30
CA GLU A 118 -2.59 4.70 -18.35
C GLU A 118 -2.89 3.45 -19.20
N LEU A 119 -3.89 3.57 -20.08
CA LEU A 119 -4.16 2.60 -21.15
C LEU A 119 -3.36 2.94 -22.41
N LEU A 120 -3.07 1.96 -23.27
CA LEU A 120 -2.23 2.18 -24.47
C LEU A 120 -2.77 3.30 -25.38
N HIS A 121 -4.09 3.40 -25.56
CA HIS A 121 -4.67 4.42 -26.42
C HIS A 121 -4.42 5.84 -25.88
N ASN A 122 -4.35 6.03 -24.56
CA ASN A 122 -4.00 7.31 -23.94
C ASN A 122 -2.53 7.65 -24.18
N VAL A 123 -1.62 6.68 -24.01
CA VAL A 123 -0.19 6.85 -24.33
C VAL A 123 -0.02 7.23 -25.81
N ARG A 124 -0.73 6.55 -26.72
CA ARG A 124 -0.72 6.88 -28.16
C ARG A 124 -1.21 8.31 -28.41
N SER A 125 -2.32 8.71 -27.81
CA SER A 125 -2.87 10.07 -27.98
C SER A 125 -1.89 11.15 -27.50
N ASN A 126 -1.21 10.93 -26.38
CA ASN A 126 -0.19 11.84 -25.87
C ASN A 126 1.03 11.92 -26.80
N LEU A 127 1.45 10.77 -27.35
CA LEU A 127 2.59 10.70 -28.29
C LEU A 127 2.27 11.28 -29.67
N ALA A 128 1.01 11.26 -30.12
CA ALA A 128 0.62 11.81 -31.41
C ALA A 128 0.93 13.32 -31.52
N ILE A 129 0.97 14.04 -30.39
CA ILE A 129 1.36 15.45 -30.31
C ILE A 129 2.85 15.64 -30.70
N LEU A 130 3.69 14.62 -30.47
CA LEU A 130 5.13 14.66 -30.74
C LEU A 130 5.50 14.23 -32.17
N GLY A 131 4.54 13.71 -32.96
CA GLY A 131 4.71 13.35 -34.37
C GLY A 131 4.85 11.83 -34.68
N ASP A 132 4.73 11.49 -35.97
CA ASP A 132 4.51 10.13 -36.49
C ASP A 132 5.75 9.19 -36.49
N ALA A 133 6.78 9.40 -35.67
CA ALA A 133 8.02 8.60 -35.76
C ALA A 133 8.46 7.94 -34.45
N VAL A 134 7.65 8.02 -33.38
CA VAL A 134 8.04 7.49 -32.07
C VAL A 134 8.01 5.96 -32.06
N LYS A 135 9.14 5.34 -31.75
CA LYS A 135 9.28 3.90 -31.49
C LYS A 135 9.77 3.70 -30.08
N ILE A 136 9.07 2.87 -29.30
CA ILE A 136 9.46 2.55 -27.92
C ILE A 136 9.47 1.04 -27.77
N THR A 137 10.59 0.49 -27.29
CA THR A 137 10.67 -0.91 -26.85
C THR A 137 10.20 -1.00 -25.41
N TYR A 138 9.37 -2.00 -25.12
CA TYR A 138 8.78 -2.22 -23.81
C TYR A 138 9.19 -3.58 -23.24
N ARG A 139 9.34 -3.63 -21.92
CA ARG A 139 9.41 -4.85 -21.12
C ARG A 139 8.14 -5.00 -20.30
N ALA A 140 7.63 -6.21 -20.18
CA ALA A 140 6.44 -6.48 -19.38
C ALA A 140 6.83 -7.01 -17.98
N LYS A 141 6.07 -6.64 -16.96
CA LYS A 141 6.00 -7.38 -15.69
C LYS A 141 4.58 -7.84 -15.46
N ILE A 142 4.42 -8.97 -14.76
CA ILE A 142 3.10 -9.43 -14.33
C ILE A 142 2.48 -8.36 -13.43
N LYS A 143 1.25 -7.98 -13.78
CA LYS A 143 0.42 -7.14 -12.93
C LYS A 143 -0.22 -8.04 -11.89
N LEU A 144 0.26 -7.95 -10.65
CA LEU A 144 -0.37 -8.64 -9.53
C LEU A 144 -1.61 -7.88 -9.05
N HIS A 145 -2.58 -8.63 -8.54
CA HIS A 145 -3.79 -8.10 -7.94
C HIS A 145 -3.71 -8.20 -6.42
N GLY A 146 -3.21 -7.14 -5.78
CA GLY A 146 -3.11 -6.99 -4.34
C GLY A 146 -3.53 -5.59 -3.89
N THR A 147 -2.72 -4.97 -3.03
CA THR A 147 -2.83 -3.55 -2.71
C THR A 147 -1.49 -2.87 -2.90
N ASN A 148 -1.49 -1.70 -3.55
CA ASN A 148 -0.27 -0.93 -3.76
C ASN A 148 0.32 -0.52 -2.42
N ALA A 149 1.62 -0.76 -2.28
CA ALA A 149 2.34 -0.49 -1.06
C ALA A 149 3.73 0.09 -1.38
N GLY A 150 4.29 0.81 -0.42
CA GLY A 150 5.65 1.30 -0.51
C GLY A 150 6.32 1.42 0.85
N VAL A 151 7.64 1.28 0.84
CA VAL A 151 8.48 1.51 2.02
C VAL A 151 9.45 2.63 1.69
N GLN A 152 9.36 3.71 2.44
CA GLN A 152 10.28 4.83 2.35
C GLN A 152 11.40 4.68 3.37
N ILE A 153 12.63 5.00 2.99
CA ILE A 153 13.82 4.94 3.83
C ILE A 153 14.57 6.27 3.68
N THR A 154 14.81 6.98 4.78
CA THR A 154 15.58 8.23 4.76
C THR A 154 17.08 8.00 4.70
N THR A 155 17.85 9.04 4.42
CA THR A 155 19.32 9.04 4.52
C THR A 155 19.84 8.69 5.92
N GLU A 156 19.08 8.97 6.98
CA GLU A 156 19.40 8.53 8.35
C GLU A 156 19.02 7.06 8.62
N GLY A 157 18.27 6.42 7.73
CA GLY A 157 17.75 5.06 7.90
C GLY A 157 16.39 5.01 8.60
N LYS A 158 15.65 6.11 8.67
CA LYS A 158 14.28 6.11 9.19
C LYS A 158 13.34 5.47 8.16
N VAL A 159 12.45 4.60 8.61
CA VAL A 159 11.54 3.84 7.74
C VAL A 159 10.12 4.40 7.85
N ALA A 160 9.36 4.38 6.75
CA ALA A 160 7.92 4.65 6.76
C ALA A 160 7.18 3.76 5.77
N ALA A 161 6.01 3.27 6.16
CA ALA A 161 5.10 2.54 5.28
C ALA A 161 4.14 3.50 4.58
N GLN A 162 3.79 3.21 3.32
CA GLN A 162 2.76 3.94 2.59
C GLN A 162 1.84 3.00 1.82
N LYS A 163 0.59 3.44 1.66
CA LYS A 163 -0.35 2.91 0.66
C LYS A 163 -0.43 3.86 -0.54
N LYS A 164 -1.22 3.49 -1.54
CA LYS A 164 -1.44 4.27 -2.78
C LYS A 164 -1.72 5.77 -2.60
N SER A 165 -2.33 6.17 -1.48
CA SER A 165 -2.82 7.53 -1.26
C SER A 165 -2.09 8.34 -0.20
N GLN A 166 -1.38 7.69 0.73
CA GLN A 166 -0.75 8.35 1.88
C GLN A 166 0.27 7.45 2.57
N ILE A 167 1.14 8.09 3.37
CA ILE A 167 1.92 7.42 4.42
C ILE A 167 0.95 6.92 5.50
N ILE A 168 1.20 5.74 6.04
CA ILE A 168 0.33 5.06 7.00
C ILE A 168 1.12 4.60 8.23
N THR A 169 0.40 4.47 9.35
CA THR A 169 0.92 4.02 10.64
C THR A 169 0.04 2.90 11.17
N SER A 170 0.40 2.31 12.33
CA SER A 170 -0.38 1.24 12.94
C SER A 170 -1.82 1.64 13.35
N LEU A 171 -2.19 2.93 13.23
CA LEU A 171 -3.57 3.41 13.38
C LEU A 171 -4.42 3.27 12.10
N SER A 172 -3.79 3.14 10.92
CA SER A 172 -4.46 3.05 9.62
C SER A 172 -3.71 2.04 8.72
N ASP A 173 -3.66 0.80 9.19
CA ASP A 173 -2.95 -0.28 8.51
C ASP A 173 -3.57 -0.63 7.14
N ASN A 174 -2.76 -1.17 6.23
CA ASN A 174 -3.13 -1.61 4.90
C ASN A 174 -3.03 -3.13 4.82
N ALA A 175 -4.04 -3.81 5.38
CA ALA A 175 -4.13 -5.28 5.41
C ALA A 175 -2.87 -5.96 5.99
N GLY A 176 -2.35 -5.49 7.13
CA GLY A 176 -1.16 -6.05 7.79
C GLY A 176 0.17 -5.51 7.27
N PHE A 177 0.17 -4.62 6.27
CA PHE A 177 1.41 -4.12 5.68
C PHE A 177 2.23 -3.29 6.67
N VAL A 178 1.60 -2.43 7.47
CA VAL A 178 2.35 -1.60 8.44
C VAL A 178 2.99 -2.47 9.50
N ALA A 179 2.22 -3.39 10.08
CA ALA A 179 2.73 -4.33 11.08
C ALA A 179 3.91 -5.17 10.52
N TRP A 180 3.84 -5.55 9.25
CA TRP A 180 4.93 -6.26 8.57
C TRP A 180 6.16 -5.36 8.32
N VAL A 181 5.98 -4.08 7.95
CA VAL A 181 7.11 -3.15 7.83
C VAL A 181 7.76 -2.89 9.19
N GLU A 182 6.96 -2.72 10.25
CA GLU A 182 7.43 -2.53 11.63
C GLU A 182 8.26 -3.73 12.11
N SER A 183 7.83 -4.97 11.81
CA SER A 183 8.60 -6.17 12.16
C SER A 183 9.87 -6.39 11.32
N ASN A 184 10.06 -5.61 10.24
CA ASN A 184 11.21 -5.68 9.34
C ASN A 184 11.98 -4.34 9.27
N VAL A 185 11.82 -3.48 10.28
CA VAL A 185 12.41 -2.13 10.28
C VAL A 185 13.93 -2.16 10.14
N GLU A 186 14.62 -3.12 10.78
CA GLU A 186 16.08 -3.26 10.70
C GLU A 186 16.55 -3.59 9.28
N TYR A 187 15.83 -4.48 8.60
CA TYR A 187 16.10 -4.82 7.20
C TYR A 187 16.02 -3.58 6.31
N PHE A 188 14.94 -2.80 6.43
CA PHE A 188 14.75 -1.60 5.59
C PHE A 188 15.69 -0.46 5.97
N SER A 189 15.94 -0.23 7.26
CA SER A 189 16.84 0.81 7.75
C SER A 189 18.27 0.61 7.25
N ALA A 190 18.72 -0.64 7.14
CA ALA A 190 20.02 -0.99 6.60
C ALA A 190 20.21 -0.65 5.12
N LEU A 191 19.11 -0.41 4.38
CA LEU A 191 19.14 -0.02 2.96
C LEU A 191 19.40 1.48 2.75
N LYS A 192 19.60 2.25 3.82
CA LYS A 192 19.85 3.69 3.72
C LYS A 192 21.00 4.01 2.77
N THR A 193 20.86 5.10 2.03
CA THR A 193 21.91 5.61 1.14
C THR A 193 22.09 7.11 1.34
N THR A 194 22.89 7.74 0.49
CA THR A 194 23.03 9.20 0.45
C THR A 194 21.78 9.90 -0.10
N GLU A 195 20.84 9.16 -0.67
CA GLU A 195 19.54 9.66 -1.14
C GLU A 195 18.40 8.95 -0.37
N ASN A 196 17.26 9.63 -0.24
CA ASN A 196 16.04 8.98 0.24
C ASN A 196 15.58 7.92 -0.77
N ILE A 197 15.11 6.78 -0.29
CA ILE A 197 14.67 5.66 -1.12
C ILE A 197 13.18 5.44 -0.92
N THR A 198 12.46 5.10 -2.00
CA THR A 198 11.13 4.50 -1.89
C THR A 198 11.07 3.22 -2.68
N ILE A 199 10.86 2.11 -2.00
CA ILE A 199 10.66 0.79 -2.60
C ILE A 199 9.17 0.65 -2.88
N PHE A 200 8.79 0.54 -4.14
CA PHE A 200 7.40 0.34 -4.57
C PHE A 200 7.15 -1.13 -4.91
N GLY A 201 6.03 -1.65 -4.41
CA GLY A 201 5.63 -3.02 -4.67
C GLY A 201 4.14 -3.25 -4.49
N GLU A 202 3.73 -4.46 -4.78
CA GLU A 202 2.39 -4.94 -4.53
C GLU A 202 2.40 -5.80 -3.26
N TRP A 203 1.59 -5.43 -2.27
CA TRP A 203 1.35 -6.25 -1.09
C TRP A 203 0.26 -7.27 -1.43
N CYS A 204 0.61 -8.56 -1.43
CA CYS A 204 -0.24 -9.63 -1.95
C CYS A 204 -0.30 -10.83 -1.01
N GLY A 205 -1.34 -11.66 -1.16
CA GLY A 205 -1.55 -12.89 -0.40
C GLY A 205 -2.96 -13.01 0.14
N ASN A 206 -3.19 -14.03 0.98
CA ASN A 206 -4.50 -14.31 1.55
C ASN A 206 -5.09 -13.09 2.29
N ASN A 207 -6.40 -12.91 2.15
CA ASN A 207 -7.22 -11.84 2.74
C ASN A 207 -6.84 -10.41 2.31
N ILE A 208 -6.20 -10.22 1.16
CA ILE A 208 -5.95 -8.89 0.57
C ILE A 208 -6.89 -8.63 -0.62
N GLN A 209 -6.82 -9.50 -1.62
CA GLN A 209 -7.74 -9.55 -2.76
C GLN A 209 -8.24 -10.99 -2.95
N LYS A 210 -9.19 -11.21 -3.86
CA LYS A 210 -9.79 -12.53 -4.14
C LYS A 210 -9.77 -12.81 -5.64
N GLY A 211 -9.97 -14.08 -6.00
CA GLY A 211 -10.23 -14.48 -7.39
C GLY A 211 -9.00 -14.63 -8.29
N VAL A 212 -7.79 -14.47 -7.74
CA VAL A 212 -6.51 -14.56 -8.49
C VAL A 212 -5.53 -15.53 -7.84
N ALA A 213 -4.58 -16.06 -8.62
CA ALA A 213 -3.56 -17.00 -8.13
C ALA A 213 -2.83 -16.48 -6.89
N ILE A 214 -2.38 -15.22 -6.92
CA ILE A 214 -1.60 -14.61 -5.83
C ILE A 214 -2.37 -14.53 -4.50
N SER A 215 -3.72 -14.50 -4.55
CA SER A 215 -4.54 -14.48 -3.34
C SER A 215 -4.56 -15.81 -2.57
N GLN A 216 -4.09 -16.90 -3.18
CA GLN A 216 -4.06 -18.24 -2.59
C GLN A 216 -2.84 -18.46 -1.67
N LEU A 217 -1.88 -17.53 -1.64
CA LEU A 217 -0.72 -17.64 -0.77
C LEU A 217 -1.11 -17.62 0.71
N SER A 218 -0.64 -18.60 1.47
CA SER A 218 -0.86 -18.70 2.92
C SER A 218 -0.17 -17.59 3.72
N LYS A 219 0.91 -17.03 3.18
CA LYS A 219 1.63 -15.87 3.72
C LYS A 219 1.47 -14.67 2.79
N LYS A 220 1.46 -13.48 3.38
CA LYS A 220 1.53 -12.23 2.61
C LYS A 220 2.97 -11.93 2.21
N ILE A 221 3.14 -11.37 1.02
CA ILE A 221 4.45 -11.02 0.45
C ILE A 221 4.44 -9.60 -0.11
N PHE A 222 5.62 -9.00 -0.20
CA PHE A 222 5.84 -7.73 -0.88
C PHE A 222 6.58 -7.96 -2.21
N ALA A 223 5.84 -7.82 -3.31
CA ALA A 223 6.33 -8.02 -4.67
C ALA A 223 6.80 -6.67 -5.25
N VAL A 224 8.10 -6.40 -5.17
CA VAL A 224 8.74 -5.15 -5.59
C VAL A 224 8.76 -5.05 -7.11
N PHE A 225 8.27 -3.93 -7.66
CA PHE A 225 8.29 -3.66 -9.10
C PHE A 225 9.15 -2.46 -9.49
N ALA A 226 9.50 -1.57 -8.55
CA ALA A 226 10.37 -0.44 -8.81
C ALA A 226 10.99 0.11 -7.52
N VAL A 227 12.14 0.77 -7.64
CA VAL A 227 12.79 1.52 -6.55
C VAL A 227 13.02 2.95 -7.03
N GLN A 228 12.55 3.91 -6.26
CA GLN A 228 12.85 5.32 -6.46
C GLN A 228 14.02 5.74 -5.59
N LEU A 229 14.94 6.50 -6.16
CA LEU A 229 15.97 7.25 -5.45
C LEU A 229 15.64 8.75 -5.53
N GLY A 230 15.84 9.48 -4.44
CA GLY A 230 15.50 10.89 -4.34
C GLY A 230 14.01 11.14 -4.07
N ASP A 231 13.69 12.39 -3.76
CA ASP A 231 12.37 12.82 -3.29
C ASP A 231 11.97 14.23 -3.80
N ASP A 232 12.78 14.81 -4.70
CA ASP A 232 12.73 16.21 -5.18
C ASP A 232 12.98 17.28 -4.09
N ILE A 233 13.26 16.87 -2.85
CA ILE A 233 13.66 17.79 -1.77
C ILE A 233 15.18 17.89 -1.77
N ILE A 234 15.85 16.74 -1.79
CA ILE A 234 17.32 16.64 -1.72
C ILE A 234 17.88 16.38 -3.12
N THR A 235 17.28 15.43 -3.85
CA THR A 235 17.72 15.06 -5.20
C THR A 235 16.53 14.76 -6.12
N PRO A 236 16.66 14.96 -7.45
CA PRO A 236 15.62 14.62 -8.41
C PRO A 236 15.24 13.15 -8.34
N LYS A 237 13.95 12.84 -8.45
CA LYS A 237 13.46 11.46 -8.44
C LYS A 237 13.95 10.67 -9.64
N LYS A 238 14.72 9.63 -9.35
CA LYS A 238 15.16 8.61 -10.32
C LYS A 238 14.43 7.32 -10.04
N LEU A 239 14.26 6.49 -11.06
CA LEU A 239 13.54 5.24 -10.98
C LEU A 239 14.39 4.10 -11.54
N GLU A 240 14.60 3.08 -10.72
CA GLU A 240 15.12 1.79 -11.16
C GLU A 240 13.94 0.81 -11.29
N ILE A 241 13.83 0.19 -12.44
CA ILE A 241 12.74 -0.73 -12.80
C ILE A 241 13.28 -2.11 -13.17
N ARG A 242 14.59 -2.27 -13.34
CA ARG A 242 15.18 -3.51 -13.83
C ARG A 242 15.34 -4.51 -12.69
N PRO A 243 14.74 -5.70 -12.79
CA PRO A 243 14.74 -6.68 -11.71
C PRO A 243 16.15 -7.07 -11.27
N GLU A 244 17.11 -7.18 -12.18
CA GLU A 244 18.49 -7.56 -11.91
C GLU A 244 19.23 -6.53 -11.04
N TYR A 245 18.95 -5.23 -11.21
CA TYR A 245 19.54 -4.17 -10.39
C TYR A 245 18.80 -4.01 -9.07
N ILE A 246 17.46 -4.07 -9.08
CA ILE A 246 16.66 -4.05 -7.85
C ILE A 246 17.07 -5.23 -6.94
N THR A 247 17.30 -6.41 -7.50
CA THR A 247 17.75 -7.58 -6.74
C THR A 247 19.12 -7.37 -6.10
N GLN A 248 20.02 -6.60 -6.72
CA GLN A 248 21.31 -6.24 -6.12
C GLN A 248 21.15 -5.21 -4.99
N MET A 249 20.16 -4.33 -5.08
CA MET A 249 19.86 -3.34 -4.05
C MET A 249 19.19 -3.93 -2.80
N LEU A 250 18.55 -5.09 -2.92
CA LEU A 250 17.74 -5.70 -1.86
C LEU A 250 18.40 -7.00 -1.37
N PRO A 251 18.91 -7.05 -0.13
CA PRO A 251 19.36 -8.30 0.48
C PRO A 251 18.24 -9.34 0.47
N LYS A 252 18.61 -10.62 0.41
CA LYS A 252 17.62 -11.71 0.35
C LYS A 252 16.72 -11.69 1.59
N HIS A 253 15.42 -11.80 1.38
CA HIS A 253 14.41 -11.81 2.44
C HIS A 253 13.29 -12.82 2.11
N GLU A 254 12.72 -13.51 3.11
CA GLU A 254 11.75 -14.60 2.90
C GLU A 254 10.45 -14.13 2.22
N ASN A 255 10.02 -12.90 2.51
CA ASN A 255 8.74 -12.35 2.05
C ASN A 255 8.87 -11.16 1.07
N ILE A 256 10.08 -10.85 0.59
CA ILE A 256 10.29 -9.81 -0.43
C ILE A 256 10.72 -10.49 -1.73
N TYR A 257 9.99 -10.20 -2.79
CA TYR A 257 10.24 -10.76 -4.11
C TYR A 257 10.36 -9.63 -5.12
N VAL A 258 11.39 -9.65 -5.96
CA VAL A 258 11.51 -8.69 -7.07
C VAL A 258 10.79 -9.28 -8.29
N LEU A 259 9.82 -8.56 -8.82
CA LEU A 259 9.08 -9.00 -10.01
C LEU A 259 9.99 -9.00 -11.22
N SER A 260 10.18 -10.18 -11.81
CA SER A 260 10.95 -10.36 -13.04
C SER A 260 10.22 -9.79 -14.25
N PHE A 261 10.98 -9.53 -15.31
CA PHE A 261 10.37 -9.32 -16.62
C PHE A 261 9.70 -10.60 -17.12
N TYR A 262 8.64 -10.43 -17.90
CA TYR A 262 7.86 -11.51 -18.50
C TYR A 262 7.93 -11.40 -20.03
N GLY A 263 8.33 -12.50 -20.67
CA GLY A 263 8.46 -12.58 -22.12
C GLY A 263 9.59 -11.71 -22.69
N GLU A 264 9.65 -11.69 -24.02
CA GLU A 264 10.62 -10.90 -24.77
C GLU A 264 10.21 -9.41 -24.87
N PRO A 265 11.17 -8.49 -25.09
CA PRO A 265 10.86 -7.08 -25.34
C PRO A 265 9.97 -6.90 -26.58
N ILE A 266 9.06 -5.93 -26.54
CA ILE A 266 8.14 -5.61 -27.64
C ILE A 266 8.32 -4.16 -28.08
N THR A 267 8.63 -3.92 -29.35
CA THR A 267 8.70 -2.57 -29.92
C THR A 267 7.35 -2.12 -30.46
N LEU A 268 6.84 -1.02 -29.92
CA LEU A 268 5.65 -0.33 -30.42
C LEU A 268 6.10 0.82 -31.32
N ASN A 269 5.71 0.76 -32.59
CA ASN A 269 5.91 1.87 -33.53
C ASN A 269 4.64 2.72 -33.60
N PHE A 270 4.61 3.81 -32.85
CA PHE A 270 3.47 4.74 -32.82
C PHE A 270 3.28 5.49 -34.15
N GLY A 271 4.31 5.51 -34.99
CA GLY A 271 4.29 6.04 -36.34
C GLY A 271 3.69 5.16 -37.42
N ASN A 272 3.52 3.86 -37.14
CA ASN A 272 3.01 2.91 -38.11
C ASN A 272 1.85 2.12 -37.51
N LYS A 273 0.64 2.43 -38.00
CA LYS A 273 -0.61 1.84 -37.50
C LYS A 273 -0.66 0.31 -37.62
N GLU A 274 -0.08 -0.28 -38.66
CA GLU A 274 -0.09 -1.72 -38.86
C GLU A 274 0.87 -2.42 -37.90
N GLN A 275 2.09 -1.91 -37.76
CA GLN A 275 3.07 -2.42 -36.79
C GLN A 275 2.58 -2.24 -35.36
N LEU A 276 1.93 -1.12 -35.04
CA LEU A 276 1.34 -0.89 -33.72
C LEU A 276 0.21 -1.88 -33.42
N LYS A 277 -0.63 -2.21 -34.41
CA LYS A 277 -1.67 -3.24 -34.26
C LYS A 277 -1.07 -4.61 -33.98
N ALA A 278 -0.06 -5.01 -34.75
CA ALA A 278 0.62 -6.29 -34.55
C ALA A 278 1.27 -6.40 -33.16
N ALA A 279 1.90 -5.32 -32.69
CA ALA A 279 2.45 -5.27 -31.34
C ALA A 279 1.35 -5.34 -30.26
N ALA A 280 0.23 -4.63 -30.45
CA ALA A 280 -0.92 -4.70 -29.53
C ALA A 280 -1.55 -6.11 -29.51
N GLU A 281 -1.61 -6.81 -30.64
CA GLU A 281 -2.07 -8.21 -30.70
C GLU A 281 -1.12 -9.16 -29.96
N THR A 282 0.19 -8.95 -30.08
CA THR A 282 1.18 -9.70 -29.28
C THR A 282 0.94 -9.54 -27.79
N ILE A 283 0.72 -8.30 -27.32
CA ILE A 283 0.42 -8.02 -25.91
C ILE A 283 -0.92 -8.66 -25.49
N ASN A 284 -1.95 -8.62 -26.34
CA ASN A 284 -3.22 -9.28 -26.05
C ASN A 284 -3.05 -10.79 -25.82
N ASN A 285 -2.29 -11.47 -26.68
CA ASN A 285 -2.00 -12.90 -26.53
C ASN A 285 -1.21 -13.19 -25.24
N MET A 286 -0.27 -12.32 -24.87
CA MET A 286 0.47 -12.46 -23.62
C MET A 286 -0.45 -12.32 -22.39
N VAL A 287 -1.38 -11.36 -22.42
CA VAL A 287 -2.35 -11.17 -21.32
C VAL A 287 -3.32 -12.34 -21.23
N GLU A 288 -3.81 -12.87 -22.36
CA GLU A 288 -4.66 -14.06 -22.37
C GLU A 288 -3.96 -15.27 -21.73
N ALA A 289 -2.66 -15.44 -21.99
CA ALA A 289 -1.86 -16.47 -21.33
C ALA A 289 -1.76 -16.26 -19.80
N VAL A 290 -1.59 -15.01 -19.35
CA VAL A 290 -1.56 -14.65 -17.92
C VAL A 290 -2.92 -14.87 -17.25
N GLU A 291 -4.00 -14.50 -17.91
CA GLU A 291 -5.37 -14.69 -17.40
C GLU A 291 -5.71 -16.18 -17.28
N LYS A 292 -5.24 -17.03 -18.20
CA LYS A 292 -5.39 -18.49 -18.09
C LYS A 292 -4.64 -19.07 -16.89
N SER A 293 -3.41 -18.63 -16.67
CA SER A 293 -2.61 -19.02 -15.50
C SER A 293 -1.50 -18.01 -15.27
N ASP A 294 -1.44 -17.40 -14.09
CA ASP A 294 -0.38 -16.45 -13.74
C ASP A 294 0.99 -17.16 -13.77
N PRO A 295 1.88 -16.80 -14.72
CA PRO A 295 3.12 -17.54 -14.93
C PRO A 295 4.14 -17.26 -13.83
N TRP A 296 4.11 -16.08 -13.23
CA TRP A 296 5.05 -15.71 -12.17
C TRP A 296 4.68 -16.38 -10.85
N VAL A 297 3.38 -16.40 -10.51
CA VAL A 297 2.90 -17.10 -9.31
C VAL A 297 3.13 -18.60 -9.43
N LYS A 298 2.86 -19.18 -10.60
CA LYS A 298 3.13 -20.61 -10.86
C LYS A 298 4.61 -20.94 -10.73
N ALA A 299 5.49 -20.16 -11.35
CA ALA A 299 6.93 -20.41 -11.30
C ALA A 299 7.53 -20.21 -9.90
N THR A 300 7.03 -19.21 -9.16
CA THR A 300 7.61 -18.82 -7.86
C THR A 300 7.06 -19.65 -6.70
N PHE A 301 5.77 -20.00 -6.74
CA PHE A 301 5.06 -20.62 -5.61
C PHE A 301 4.39 -21.96 -5.95
N GLY A 302 4.41 -22.39 -7.21
CA GLY A 302 3.74 -23.63 -7.63
C GLY A 302 2.21 -23.56 -7.61
N ILE A 303 1.63 -22.36 -7.51
CA ILE A 303 0.19 -22.14 -7.45
C ILE A 303 -0.30 -21.77 -8.86
N GLU A 304 -1.27 -22.52 -9.36
CA GLU A 304 -1.99 -22.18 -10.59
C GLU A 304 -3.26 -21.38 -10.29
N GLY A 305 -3.62 -20.49 -11.21
CA GLY A 305 -4.83 -19.70 -11.12
C GLY A 305 -4.75 -18.46 -11.99
N VAL A 306 -5.84 -17.71 -12.04
CA VAL A 306 -6.00 -16.54 -12.90
C VAL A 306 -5.03 -15.43 -12.49
N GLY A 307 -4.35 -14.81 -13.47
CA GLY A 307 -3.56 -13.60 -13.31
C GLY A 307 -4.30 -12.35 -13.83
N GLU A 308 -3.91 -11.15 -13.35
CA GLU A 308 -4.62 -9.90 -13.71
C GLU A 308 -4.23 -9.36 -15.10
N GLY A 309 -2.95 -9.51 -15.48
CA GLY A 309 -2.43 -9.00 -16.75
C GLY A 309 -0.99 -8.49 -16.63
N LEU A 310 -0.67 -7.40 -17.32
CA LEU A 310 0.67 -6.87 -17.48
C LEU A 310 0.76 -5.36 -17.22
N VAL A 311 1.91 -4.92 -16.74
CA VAL A 311 2.36 -3.53 -16.83
C VAL A 311 3.54 -3.46 -17.78
N MET A 312 3.45 -2.55 -18.75
CA MET A 312 4.44 -2.33 -19.79
C MET A 312 5.31 -1.13 -19.44
N TYR A 313 6.62 -1.37 -19.33
CA TYR A 313 7.66 -0.42 -18.95
C TYR A 313 8.52 -0.11 -20.18
N PRO A 314 8.77 1.16 -20.55
CA PRO A 314 9.77 1.47 -21.56
C PRO A 314 11.12 0.84 -21.18
N ASP A 315 11.72 0.11 -22.10
CA ASP A 315 12.99 -0.57 -21.87
C ASP A 315 14.11 0.46 -21.72
N THR A 316 15.06 0.17 -20.84
CA THR A 316 16.17 1.08 -20.52
C THR A 316 17.38 0.30 -20.03
N ASP A 317 18.56 0.84 -20.29
CA ASP A 317 19.86 0.31 -19.87
C ASP A 317 20.42 1.02 -18.62
N ARG A 318 19.66 1.94 -18.03
CA ARG A 318 20.09 2.76 -16.89
C ARG A 318 18.92 3.15 -15.99
N ILE A 319 19.25 3.70 -14.83
CA ILE A 319 18.28 4.41 -14.00
C ILE A 319 17.75 5.63 -14.77
N VAL A 320 16.45 5.88 -14.69
CA VAL A 320 15.76 6.91 -15.47
C VAL A 320 15.22 8.02 -14.58
N GLU A 321 15.07 9.22 -15.13
CA GLU A 321 14.33 10.29 -14.44
C GLU A 321 12.84 9.95 -14.39
N ARG A 322 12.24 10.05 -13.22
CA ARG A 322 10.88 9.54 -12.98
C ARG A 322 9.81 10.31 -13.75
N ALA A 323 9.92 11.64 -13.80
CA ALA A 323 8.91 12.52 -14.38
C ALA A 323 8.58 12.13 -15.82
N ASN A 324 9.61 12.01 -16.66
CA ASN A 324 9.45 11.75 -18.09
C ASN A 324 9.22 10.26 -18.42
N TYR A 325 9.67 9.35 -17.54
CA TYR A 325 9.58 7.92 -17.82
C TYR A 325 8.16 7.37 -17.64
N THR A 326 7.49 7.77 -16.56
CA THR A 326 6.23 7.13 -16.17
C THR A 326 5.05 7.46 -17.09
N GLU A 327 5.13 8.54 -17.88
CA GLU A 327 4.11 8.93 -18.86
C GLU A 327 3.98 7.95 -20.03
N TYR A 328 5.03 7.17 -20.30
CA TYR A 328 5.05 6.19 -21.38
C TYR A 328 4.65 4.78 -20.92
N MET A 329 4.47 4.56 -19.61
CA MET A 329 4.01 3.29 -19.07
C MET A 329 2.53 3.07 -19.35
N PHE A 330 2.14 1.83 -19.61
CA PHE A 330 0.73 1.47 -19.71
C PHE A 330 0.44 0.11 -19.11
N LYS A 331 -0.83 -0.12 -18.74
CA LYS A 331 -1.33 -1.39 -18.21
C LYS A 331 -2.20 -2.10 -19.24
N ALA A 332 -2.15 -3.42 -19.22
CA ALA A 332 -2.92 -4.32 -20.05
C ALA A 332 -3.57 -5.36 -19.14
N LYS A 333 -4.91 -5.40 -19.07
CA LYS A 333 -5.62 -6.26 -18.12
C LYS A 333 -6.45 -7.32 -18.83
N GLY A 334 -6.47 -8.53 -18.29
CA GLY A 334 -7.36 -9.60 -18.74
C GLY A 334 -8.83 -9.17 -18.65
N ILE A 335 -9.68 -9.75 -19.48
CA ILE A 335 -11.08 -9.32 -19.65
C ILE A 335 -11.83 -9.38 -18.31
N GLU A 336 -11.58 -10.38 -17.48
CA GLU A 336 -12.22 -10.56 -16.17
C GLU A 336 -11.81 -9.46 -15.16
N HIS A 337 -10.69 -8.79 -15.40
CA HIS A 337 -10.11 -7.78 -14.51
C HIS A 337 -10.26 -6.34 -15.04
N GLN A 338 -10.96 -6.17 -16.16
CA GLN A 338 -11.23 -4.86 -16.72
C GLN A 338 -12.44 -4.19 -16.06
N VAL A 339 -12.27 -2.91 -15.78
CA VAL A 339 -13.32 -2.03 -15.23
C VAL A 339 -14.16 -1.36 -16.34
N VAL A 340 -13.82 -1.66 -17.60
CA VAL A 340 -14.53 -1.27 -18.82
C VAL A 340 -14.82 -2.55 -19.58
N LYS A 341 -16.00 -2.67 -20.19
CA LYS A 341 -16.37 -3.86 -20.98
C LYS A 341 -15.72 -3.82 -22.37
N ALA A 342 -14.38 -3.84 -22.45
CA ALA A 342 -13.67 -3.91 -23.72
C ALA A 342 -13.53 -5.37 -24.19
N LYS A 343 -13.36 -5.56 -25.51
CA LYS A 343 -13.25 -6.91 -26.10
C LYS A 343 -11.83 -7.50 -26.01
N LYS A 344 -10.83 -6.68 -25.68
CA LYS A 344 -9.40 -7.03 -25.70
C LYS A 344 -8.68 -6.39 -24.52
N ALA A 345 -7.56 -6.98 -24.10
CA ALA A 345 -6.71 -6.46 -23.01
C ALA A 345 -6.10 -5.08 -23.30
N VAL A 346 -5.77 -4.87 -24.58
CA VAL A 346 -5.22 -3.62 -25.11
C VAL A 346 -5.88 -3.31 -26.44
N SER A 347 -6.31 -2.06 -26.59
CA SER A 347 -6.74 -1.48 -27.86
C SER A 347 -5.90 -0.26 -28.19
N ILE A 348 -5.63 -0.06 -29.48
CA ILE A 348 -4.97 1.15 -29.96
C ILE A 348 -5.93 2.35 -29.99
N ALA A 349 -7.25 2.13 -29.97
CA ALA A 349 -8.27 3.18 -29.97
C ALA A 349 -9.28 2.97 -28.83
N PRO A 350 -9.90 4.04 -28.30
CA PRO A 350 -10.96 3.90 -27.30
C PRO A 350 -12.16 3.14 -27.90
N GLU A 351 -12.92 2.46 -27.03
CA GLU A 351 -14.16 1.79 -27.43
C GLU A 351 -15.24 2.84 -27.73
N LYS A 352 -15.96 2.68 -28.85
CA LYS A 352 -17.01 3.63 -29.26
C LYS A 352 -18.38 3.14 -28.78
N ALA A 353 -19.00 3.88 -27.87
CA ALA A 353 -20.42 3.74 -27.56
C ALA A 353 -21.26 4.48 -28.60
N ASN A 354 -22.31 3.85 -29.14
CA ASN A 354 -23.18 4.50 -30.14
C ASN A 354 -24.33 5.29 -29.50
N ASN A 355 -24.62 5.05 -28.22
CA ASN A 355 -25.69 5.70 -27.47
C ASN A 355 -25.41 5.65 -25.96
N ILE A 356 -26.24 6.36 -25.18
CA ILE A 356 -26.11 6.45 -23.72
C ILE A 356 -26.18 5.07 -23.06
N THR A 357 -27.05 4.18 -23.52
CA THR A 357 -27.21 2.83 -22.95
C THR A 357 -25.95 1.99 -23.10
N GLU A 358 -25.37 1.97 -24.31
CA GLU A 358 -24.10 1.29 -24.57
C GLU A 358 -22.96 1.88 -23.74
N PHE A 359 -22.93 3.21 -23.59
CA PHE A 359 -21.94 3.87 -22.74
C PHE A 359 -22.08 3.45 -21.27
N VAL A 360 -23.31 3.39 -20.75
CA VAL A 360 -23.57 2.94 -19.37
C VAL A 360 -23.11 1.48 -19.19
N GLN A 361 -23.47 0.59 -20.11
CA GLN A 361 -23.04 -0.82 -20.08
C GLN A 361 -21.52 -1.00 -20.19
N LEU A 362 -20.84 -0.07 -20.87
CA LEU A 362 -19.40 -0.07 -21.04
C LEU A 362 -18.67 0.22 -19.71
N PHE A 363 -19.22 1.11 -18.87
CA PHE A 363 -18.56 1.58 -17.64
C PHE A 363 -19.15 1.01 -16.34
N VAL A 364 -20.41 0.58 -16.30
CA VAL A 364 -21.04 -0.05 -15.13
C VAL A 364 -20.76 -1.56 -15.16
N THR A 365 -19.50 -1.92 -14.91
CA THR A 365 -19.06 -3.33 -14.84
C THR A 365 -19.01 -3.81 -13.39
N GLU A 366 -19.20 -5.11 -13.16
CA GLU A 366 -19.07 -5.73 -11.82
C GLU A 366 -17.70 -5.39 -11.21
N ALA A 367 -16.62 -5.48 -12.00
CA ALA A 367 -15.26 -5.17 -11.55
C ALA A 367 -15.13 -3.70 -11.08
N ARG A 368 -15.66 -2.73 -11.83
CA ARG A 368 -15.61 -1.31 -11.42
C ARG A 368 -16.42 -1.05 -10.17
N LEU A 369 -17.60 -1.67 -10.08
CA LEU A 369 -18.49 -1.54 -8.93
C LEU A 369 -17.82 -2.13 -7.67
N GLN A 370 -17.23 -3.32 -7.76
CA GLN A 370 -16.47 -3.92 -6.65
C GLN A 370 -15.24 -3.09 -6.26
N GLN A 371 -14.55 -2.49 -7.24
CA GLN A 371 -13.45 -1.57 -6.97
C GLN A 371 -13.93 -0.35 -6.17
N ALA A 372 -15.05 0.25 -6.55
CA ALA A 372 -15.61 1.39 -5.83
C ALA A 372 -15.98 1.03 -4.38
N VAL A 373 -16.50 -0.18 -4.12
CA VAL A 373 -16.76 -0.66 -2.74
C VAL A 373 -15.45 -0.81 -1.97
N THR A 374 -14.42 -1.37 -2.59
CA THR A 374 -13.11 -1.56 -1.93
C THR A 374 -12.47 -0.22 -1.57
N GLU A 375 -12.43 0.72 -2.51
CA GLU A 375 -11.71 2.00 -2.37
C GLU A 375 -12.50 3.05 -1.56
N ALA A 376 -13.85 3.04 -1.64
CA ALA A 376 -14.69 4.06 -1.01
C ALA A 376 -15.45 3.58 0.24
N CYS A 377 -15.54 2.26 0.43
CA CYS A 377 -16.35 1.65 1.49
C CYS A 377 -15.59 0.59 2.30
N ASP A 378 -14.26 0.49 2.15
CA ASP A 378 -13.42 -0.48 2.84
C ASP A 378 -13.86 -1.94 2.60
N GLY A 379 -14.43 -2.22 1.44
CA GLY A 379 -14.95 -3.55 1.09
C GLY A 379 -16.29 -3.90 1.76
N GLN A 380 -16.92 -2.96 2.48
CA GLN A 380 -18.15 -3.20 3.23
C GLN A 380 -19.40 -2.75 2.46
N TYR A 381 -20.42 -3.59 2.46
CA TYR A 381 -21.75 -3.25 1.95
C TYR A 381 -22.60 -2.69 3.08
N ASP A 382 -22.59 -1.35 3.23
CA ASP A 382 -23.44 -0.62 4.20
C ASP A 382 -24.17 0.51 3.47
N ILE A 383 -25.48 0.61 3.69
CA ILE A 383 -26.30 1.69 3.11
C ILE A 383 -25.83 3.08 3.54
N LYS A 384 -25.24 3.22 4.75
CA LYS A 384 -24.66 4.48 5.22
C LYS A 384 -23.47 4.93 4.38
N ARG A 385 -22.79 4.00 3.72
CA ARG A 385 -21.61 4.26 2.89
C ARG A 385 -21.95 4.50 1.41
N ILE A 386 -23.21 4.35 1.00
CA ILE A 386 -23.63 4.49 -0.41
C ILE A 386 -23.24 5.86 -1.00
N GLY A 387 -23.29 6.93 -0.20
CA GLY A 387 -22.86 8.26 -0.65
C GLY A 387 -21.39 8.31 -1.09
N ASN A 388 -20.49 7.65 -0.33
CA ASN A 388 -19.07 7.57 -0.65
C ASN A 388 -18.84 6.74 -1.91
N PHE A 389 -19.51 5.57 -2.00
CA PHE A 389 -19.50 4.72 -3.19
C PHE A 389 -19.91 5.49 -4.44
N MET A 390 -21.07 6.15 -4.42
CA MET A 390 -21.60 6.89 -5.56
C MET A 390 -20.67 8.03 -5.98
N LYS A 391 -20.09 8.76 -5.02
CA LYS A 391 -19.16 9.85 -5.29
C LYS A 391 -17.87 9.34 -5.94
N TRP A 392 -17.30 8.26 -5.40
CA TRP A 392 -16.09 7.67 -5.96
C TRP A 392 -16.33 7.13 -7.37
N PHE A 393 -17.40 6.35 -7.56
CA PHE A 393 -17.76 5.77 -8.84
C PHE A 393 -17.93 6.82 -9.94
N ALA A 394 -18.68 7.90 -9.65
CA ALA A 394 -18.88 8.99 -10.60
C ALA A 394 -17.56 9.67 -11.00
N LEU A 395 -16.69 9.94 -10.03
CA LEU A 395 -15.39 10.60 -10.28
C LEU A 395 -14.46 9.70 -11.09
N ASP A 396 -14.44 8.41 -10.78
CA ASP A 396 -13.63 7.41 -11.47
C ASP A 396 -14.07 7.22 -12.92
N VAL A 397 -15.38 7.02 -13.17
CA VAL A 397 -15.91 6.92 -14.55
C VAL A 397 -15.66 8.21 -15.31
N ARG A 398 -15.93 9.38 -14.72
CA ARG A 398 -15.71 10.68 -15.39
C ARG A 398 -14.26 10.86 -15.84
N LYS A 399 -13.31 10.43 -15.00
CA LYS A 399 -11.89 10.55 -15.30
C LYS A 399 -11.47 9.60 -16.42
N GLU A 400 -11.94 8.35 -16.36
CA GLU A 400 -11.51 7.30 -17.29
C GLU A 400 -12.25 7.36 -18.64
N SER A 401 -13.43 8.01 -18.72
CA SER A 401 -14.29 7.97 -19.92
C SER A 401 -14.12 9.15 -20.88
N VAL A 402 -13.10 9.98 -20.72
CA VAL A 402 -12.94 11.22 -21.50
C VAL A 402 -12.85 10.91 -23.00
N ALA A 403 -12.00 9.94 -23.37
CA ALA A 403 -11.77 9.55 -24.76
C ALA A 403 -13.01 8.89 -25.39
N GLU A 404 -13.73 8.06 -24.62
CA GLU A 404 -14.96 7.40 -25.07
C GLU A 404 -16.11 8.40 -25.26
N LEU A 405 -16.25 9.39 -24.38
CA LEU A 405 -17.23 10.47 -24.53
C LEU A 405 -16.99 11.29 -25.80
N GLU A 406 -15.74 11.69 -26.03
CA GLU A 406 -15.34 12.43 -27.24
C GLU A 406 -15.62 11.60 -28.50
N THR A 407 -15.22 10.33 -28.51
CA THR A 407 -15.41 9.41 -29.65
C THR A 407 -16.88 9.11 -29.92
N ALA A 408 -17.71 9.05 -28.88
CA ALA A 408 -19.15 8.82 -28.97
C ALA A 408 -19.95 10.10 -29.31
N GLY A 409 -19.34 11.28 -29.18
CA GLY A 409 -20.06 12.56 -29.29
C GLY A 409 -21.07 12.77 -28.16
N LEU A 410 -20.80 12.21 -26.97
CA LEU A 410 -21.66 12.30 -25.78
C LEU A 410 -21.05 13.24 -24.74
N THR A 411 -21.88 13.84 -23.90
CA THR A 411 -21.44 14.68 -22.79
C THR A 411 -21.62 13.99 -21.44
N TRP A 412 -20.80 14.37 -20.45
CA TRP A 412 -20.93 13.89 -19.07
C TRP A 412 -22.34 14.10 -18.51
N LYS A 413 -22.98 15.22 -18.85
CA LYS A 413 -24.32 15.58 -18.35
C LYS A 413 -25.39 14.58 -18.82
N GLU A 414 -25.24 14.03 -20.03
CA GLU A 414 -26.17 13.06 -20.61
C GLU A 414 -26.01 11.68 -19.97
N VAL A 415 -24.77 11.24 -19.72
CA VAL A 415 -24.49 9.88 -19.24
C VAL A 415 -24.53 9.74 -17.71
N ASN A 416 -24.28 10.81 -16.95
CA ASN A 416 -24.10 10.71 -15.50
C ASN A 416 -25.36 10.21 -14.77
N LYS A 417 -26.55 10.71 -15.13
CA LYS A 417 -27.79 10.28 -14.47
C LYS A 417 -28.06 8.78 -14.62
N PRO A 418 -28.06 8.19 -15.84
CA PRO A 418 -28.29 6.77 -16.01
C PRO A 418 -27.16 5.91 -15.41
N LEU A 419 -25.88 6.29 -15.54
CA LEU A 419 -24.76 5.62 -14.86
C LEU A 419 -25.00 5.48 -13.35
N MET A 420 -25.39 6.60 -12.72
CA MET A 420 -25.60 6.66 -11.27
C MET A 420 -26.84 5.89 -10.82
N ASN A 421 -27.80 5.65 -11.71
CA ASN A 421 -28.96 4.84 -11.38
C ASN A 421 -28.59 3.35 -11.35
N ASP A 422 -27.92 2.85 -12.38
CA ASP A 422 -27.53 1.45 -12.48
C ASP A 422 -26.56 1.05 -11.36
N ALA A 423 -25.55 1.88 -11.09
CA ALA A 423 -24.60 1.64 -9.99
C ALA A 423 -25.29 1.64 -8.61
N ARG A 424 -26.29 2.52 -8.40
CA ARG A 424 -27.03 2.59 -7.13
C ARG A 424 -27.88 1.35 -6.92
N GLU A 425 -28.60 0.91 -7.95
CA GLU A 425 -29.45 -0.28 -7.85
C GLU A 425 -28.60 -1.53 -7.58
N TRP A 426 -27.47 -1.68 -8.26
CA TRP A 426 -26.51 -2.74 -7.97
C TRP A 426 -26.07 -2.75 -6.50
N TYR A 427 -25.66 -1.58 -5.96
CA TYR A 427 -25.18 -1.50 -4.59
C TYR A 427 -26.27 -1.86 -3.57
N LYS A 428 -27.51 -1.39 -3.78
CA LYS A 428 -28.65 -1.76 -2.93
C LYS A 428 -28.92 -3.25 -2.95
N THR A 429 -28.84 -3.90 -4.12
CA THR A 429 -28.99 -5.35 -4.23
C THR A 429 -27.94 -6.09 -3.41
N LYS A 430 -26.67 -5.65 -3.45
CA LYS A 430 -25.61 -6.27 -2.64
C LYS A 430 -25.84 -6.05 -1.14
N VAL A 431 -26.22 -4.85 -0.70
CA VAL A 431 -26.58 -4.57 0.71
C VAL A 431 -27.77 -5.40 1.20
N ALA A 432 -28.69 -5.80 0.32
CA ALA A 432 -29.79 -6.68 0.70
C ALA A 432 -29.38 -8.17 0.79
N THR A 433 -28.23 -8.52 0.23
CA THR A 433 -27.72 -9.90 0.14
C THR A 433 -26.68 -10.22 1.22
N PHE A 434 -25.96 -9.21 1.70
CA PHE A 434 -24.94 -9.26 2.76
C PHE A 434 -25.45 -8.57 4.02
#